data_AF-A0ABF7QMZ8-F1
#
_entry.id   AF-A0ABF7QMZ8-F1
#
_cell.length_a   1.000
_cell.length_b   1.000
_cell.length_c   1.000
_cell.angle_alpha   90.00
_cell.angle_beta   90.00
_cell.angle_gamma   90.00
#
_symmetry.space_group_name_H-M   'P 1'
#
loop_
_entity.id
_entity.type
_entity.pdbx_description
1 polymer ?
#
loop_
_entity_poly.entity_id
_entity_poly.type
_entity_poly.pdbx_seq_one_letter_code
_entity_poly.pdbx_strand_id
1 'polypeptide(L)'
;MNLLARPFTVHFDPTNQELLLSGKMRPESPNEIADALKLVRQSLEKYSGVVYLNVKRLTHINMTAFKALADILAAHCRTRPERRIVIITSSVVAWSTSLFQTLAASQPNLSVEVYDSAFYPGQTFVEDESFIPILRTQTKMTWRHERELLRHHGLRNGLVMADICCGIGDFAALVQREFKPQRLVALDHSVRSLDYARRVAADFDLQGIEYTYGDASQMLLRDNQFDFVTCRHSLQIFNRPEMLLRELYRICKPGGRVYITNEKNSHCLGEPHAETIKWTYEEVAKLFRYFDMDVEMGPKGRHLLADAGFDAIKVDCFMVTNLDGDPQDFADIIEAWENVYAGEMAVRRGDSVDFIRRFRQGFKDHVFAALHPKGYAGWPIWAASGRKPQ
;
A
#
# COMPACT_ATOMS: atom_id res chain seq x y z
N MET A 1 36.84 15.42 -11.36
CA MET A 1 36.51 13.99 -11.55
C MET A 1 35.11 13.78 -11.01
N ASN A 2 34.12 13.63 -11.90
CA ASN A 2 32.70 13.59 -11.54
C ASN A 2 32.39 12.42 -10.59
N LEU A 3 31.92 12.72 -9.38
CA LEU A 3 31.22 11.78 -8.51
C LEU A 3 29.86 11.45 -9.14
N LEU A 4 29.86 10.60 -10.18
CA LEU A 4 28.64 9.91 -10.59
C LEU A 4 28.21 9.05 -9.39
N ALA A 5 27.08 9.39 -8.79
CA ALA A 5 26.49 8.61 -7.71
C ALA A 5 26.44 7.13 -8.14
N ARG A 6 27.08 6.24 -7.37
CA ARG A 6 27.03 4.80 -7.64
C ARG A 6 25.55 4.38 -7.70
N PRO A 7 25.13 3.54 -8.68
CA PRO A 7 23.72 3.18 -8.85
C PRO A 7 23.17 2.30 -7.72
N PHE A 8 24.01 1.92 -6.76
CA PHE A 8 23.66 1.18 -5.57
C PHE A 8 24.42 1.73 -4.35
N THR A 9 23.91 1.46 -3.15
CA THR A 9 24.59 1.77 -1.87
C THR A 9 24.61 0.55 -0.97
N VAL A 10 25.65 0.46 -0.13
CA VAL A 10 25.78 -0.52 0.94
C VAL A 10 26.08 0.24 2.22
N HIS A 11 25.28 0.01 3.25
CA HIS A 11 25.44 0.63 4.56
C HIS A 11 25.34 -0.44 5.65
N PHE A 12 26.13 -0.30 6.71
CA PHE A 12 26.05 -1.18 7.87
C PHE A 12 25.63 -0.38 9.10
N ASP A 13 24.54 -0.79 9.75
CA ASP A 13 24.08 -0.25 11.02
C ASP A 13 24.57 -1.15 12.18
N PRO A 14 25.54 -0.69 12.98
CA PRO A 14 26.07 -1.47 14.10
C PRO A 14 25.09 -1.65 15.25
N THR A 15 24.10 -0.77 15.38
CA THR A 15 23.09 -0.84 16.46
C THR A 15 22.15 -2.01 16.22
N ASN A 16 21.77 -2.21 14.95
CA ASN A 16 20.81 -3.23 14.54
C ASN A 16 21.47 -4.50 13.97
N GLN A 17 22.81 -4.51 13.87
CA GLN A 17 23.57 -5.57 13.20
C GLN A 17 23.05 -5.83 11.77
N GLU A 18 22.64 -4.76 11.07
CA GLU A 18 21.97 -4.80 9.78
C GLU A 18 22.86 -4.25 8.66
N LEU A 19 23.02 -5.02 7.60
CA LEU A 19 23.64 -4.61 6.34
C LEU A 19 22.54 -4.31 5.31
N LEU A 20 22.40 -3.04 4.94
CA LEU A 20 21.42 -2.57 3.96
C LEU A 20 22.05 -2.47 2.57
N LEU A 21 21.47 -3.17 1.59
CA LEU A 21 21.79 -3.05 0.16
C LEU A 21 20.62 -2.37 -0.55
N SER A 22 20.90 -1.31 -1.31
CA SER A 22 19.86 -0.61 -2.07
C SER A 22 20.31 -0.17 -3.46
N GLY A 23 19.36 0.04 -4.38
CA GLY A 23 19.61 0.51 -5.74
C GLY A 23 19.70 -0.60 -6.79
N LYS A 24 20.52 -0.40 -7.83
CA LYS A 24 20.73 -1.35 -8.95
C LYS A 24 22.18 -1.84 -8.95
N MET A 25 22.40 -3.09 -8.54
CA MET A 25 23.72 -3.70 -8.51
C MET A 25 23.95 -4.55 -9.76
N ARG A 26 24.51 -3.90 -10.81
CA ARG A 26 24.73 -4.52 -12.13
C ARG A 26 26.17 -4.33 -12.64
N PRO A 27 27.19 -4.80 -11.91
CA PRO A 27 28.56 -4.71 -12.40
C PRO A 27 28.80 -5.61 -13.61
N GLU A 28 29.73 -5.23 -14.49
CA GLU A 28 30.24 -6.13 -15.52
C GLU A 28 31.21 -7.15 -14.91
N SER A 29 31.97 -6.72 -13.89
CA SER A 29 32.90 -7.56 -13.13
C SER A 29 32.78 -7.40 -11.61
N PRO A 30 33.07 -8.42 -10.78
CA PRO A 30 33.04 -8.29 -9.32
C PRO A 30 33.95 -7.16 -8.78
N ASN A 31 34.99 -6.77 -9.53
CA ASN A 31 35.91 -5.71 -9.15
C ASN A 31 35.22 -4.34 -9.01
N GLU A 32 34.18 -4.06 -9.81
CA GLU A 32 33.43 -2.81 -9.74
C GLU A 32 32.64 -2.65 -8.43
N ILE A 33 32.33 -3.76 -7.76
CA ILE A 33 31.65 -3.78 -6.46
C ILE A 33 32.56 -4.29 -5.33
N ALA A 34 33.89 -4.33 -5.54
CA ALA A 34 34.84 -4.88 -4.57
C ALA A 34 34.75 -4.20 -3.20
N ASP A 35 34.59 -2.86 -3.15
CA ASP A 35 34.42 -2.12 -1.90
C ASP A 35 33.16 -2.55 -1.14
N ALA A 36 32.07 -2.77 -1.87
CA ALA A 36 30.80 -3.18 -1.29
C ALA A 36 30.87 -4.61 -0.76
N LEU A 37 31.44 -5.52 -1.52
CA LEU A 37 31.70 -6.90 -1.10
C LEU A 37 32.65 -6.97 0.10
N LYS A 38 33.66 -6.08 0.15
CA LYS A 38 34.55 -5.95 1.30
C LYS A 38 33.80 -5.50 2.55
N LEU A 39 32.93 -4.49 2.43
CA LEU A 39 32.09 -4.04 3.54
C LEU A 39 31.14 -5.13 4.05
N VAL A 40 30.54 -5.92 3.14
CA VAL A 40 29.72 -7.09 3.48
C VAL A 40 30.54 -8.08 4.32
N ARG A 41 31.73 -8.50 3.85
CA ARG A 41 32.60 -9.44 4.59
C ARG A 41 32.96 -8.92 5.98
N GLN A 42 33.43 -7.67 6.06
CA GLN A 42 33.83 -7.05 7.32
C GLN A 42 32.67 -6.98 8.32
N SER A 43 31.46 -6.72 7.84
CA SER A 43 30.27 -6.64 8.69
C SER A 43 29.87 -8.00 9.25
N LEU A 44 29.94 -9.06 8.43
CA LEU A 44 29.67 -10.44 8.85
C LEU A 44 30.69 -10.94 9.89
N GLU A 45 31.96 -10.50 9.79
CA GLU A 45 33.02 -10.89 10.73
C GLU A 45 32.89 -10.21 12.10
N LYS A 46 32.38 -8.97 12.14
CA LYS A 46 32.46 -8.09 13.30
C LYS A 46 31.57 -8.48 14.49
N TYR A 47 30.46 -9.20 14.28
CA TYR A 47 29.49 -9.48 15.34
C TYR A 47 29.29 -10.97 15.60
N SER A 48 29.07 -11.33 16.87
CA SER A 48 28.66 -12.67 17.30
C SER A 48 27.13 -12.73 17.40
N GLY A 49 26.50 -13.70 16.73
CA GLY A 49 25.05 -13.90 16.78
C GLY A 49 24.39 -13.87 15.40
N VAL A 50 23.35 -13.05 15.26
CA VAL A 50 22.54 -12.92 14.04
C VAL A 50 22.91 -11.63 13.30
N VAL A 51 23.27 -11.74 12.01
CA VAL A 51 23.47 -10.58 11.14
C VAL A 51 22.34 -10.51 10.12
N TYR A 52 21.75 -9.33 9.98
CA TYR A 52 20.65 -9.09 9.05
C TYR A 52 21.18 -8.54 7.73
N LEU A 53 20.82 -9.17 6.62
CA LEU A 53 21.10 -8.67 5.27
C LEU A 53 19.80 -8.16 4.66
N ASN A 54 19.61 -6.85 4.67
CA ASN A 54 18.40 -6.21 4.16
C ASN A 54 18.57 -5.84 2.69
N VAL A 55 17.83 -6.54 1.83
CA VAL A 55 17.84 -6.37 0.37
C VAL A 55 16.53 -5.79 -0.16
N LYS A 56 15.63 -5.33 0.72
CA LYS A 56 14.30 -4.84 0.34
C LYS A 56 14.34 -3.68 -0.66
N ARG A 57 15.38 -2.84 -0.58
CA ARG A 57 15.58 -1.70 -1.49
C ARG A 57 16.53 -1.99 -2.65
N LEU A 58 17.00 -3.23 -2.80
CA LEU A 58 17.82 -3.66 -3.93
C LEU A 58 16.88 -3.97 -5.10
N THR A 59 16.70 -2.98 -5.98
CA THR A 59 15.75 -3.05 -7.10
C THR A 59 16.15 -4.05 -8.18
N HIS A 60 17.45 -4.29 -8.31
CA HIS A 60 18.00 -5.21 -9.30
C HIS A 60 19.37 -5.70 -8.86
N ILE A 61 19.64 -6.98 -9.07
CA ILE A 61 20.96 -7.59 -9.01
C ILE A 61 21.17 -8.42 -10.28
N ASN A 62 22.32 -8.27 -10.95
CA ASN A 62 22.68 -9.20 -12.02
C ASN A 62 23.36 -10.46 -11.44
N MET A 63 23.52 -11.49 -12.27
CA MET A 63 24.09 -12.76 -11.82
C MET A 63 25.55 -12.63 -11.35
N THR A 64 26.33 -11.71 -11.92
CA THR A 64 27.72 -11.44 -11.50
C THR A 64 27.76 -10.96 -10.05
N ALA A 65 26.95 -9.96 -9.71
CA ALA A 65 26.86 -9.45 -8.34
C ALA A 65 26.27 -10.49 -7.39
N PHE A 66 25.21 -11.19 -7.82
CA PHE A 66 24.58 -12.21 -6.97
C PHE A 66 25.55 -13.34 -6.62
N LYS A 67 26.28 -13.90 -7.60
CA LYS A 67 27.29 -14.95 -7.34
C LYS A 67 28.35 -14.47 -6.36
N ALA A 68 28.90 -13.27 -6.57
CA ALA A 68 29.91 -12.72 -5.67
C ALA A 68 29.40 -12.52 -4.24
N LEU A 69 28.13 -12.11 -4.08
CA LEU A 69 27.49 -11.99 -2.77
C LEU A 69 27.19 -13.36 -2.15
N ALA A 70 26.63 -14.29 -2.93
CA ALA A 70 26.31 -15.64 -2.50
C ALA A 70 27.57 -16.41 -2.05
N ASP A 71 28.69 -16.23 -2.75
CA ASP A 71 29.98 -16.83 -2.39
C ASP A 71 30.45 -16.34 -1.01
N ILE A 72 30.27 -15.05 -0.71
CA ILE A 72 30.61 -14.47 0.59
C ILE A 72 29.71 -15.03 1.69
N LEU A 73 28.40 -15.05 1.46
CA LEU A 73 27.42 -15.56 2.43
C LEU A 73 27.66 -17.04 2.71
N ALA A 74 27.82 -17.86 1.66
CA ALA A 74 28.08 -19.29 1.80
C ALA A 74 29.45 -19.58 2.41
N ALA A 75 30.49 -18.81 2.10
CA ALA A 75 31.79 -18.94 2.75
C ALA A 75 31.70 -18.59 4.24
N HIS A 76 30.93 -17.57 4.61
CA HIS A 76 30.68 -17.24 6.01
C HIS A 76 29.95 -18.37 6.73
N CYS A 77 28.87 -18.90 6.12
CA CYS A 77 28.11 -20.03 6.67
C CYS A 77 29.00 -21.26 6.93
N ARG A 78 29.92 -21.57 6.02
CA ARG A 78 30.88 -22.69 6.17
C ARG A 78 31.94 -22.46 7.23
N THR A 79 32.48 -21.25 7.31
CA THR A 79 33.60 -20.93 8.21
C THR A 79 33.16 -20.58 9.62
N ARG A 80 31.89 -20.15 9.80
CA ARG A 80 31.28 -19.73 11.07
C ARG A 80 29.89 -20.35 11.25
N PRO A 81 29.77 -21.67 11.42
CA PRO A 81 28.48 -22.37 11.53
C PRO A 81 27.65 -21.93 12.75
N GLU A 82 28.28 -21.34 13.76
CA GLU A 82 27.64 -20.83 14.98
C GLU A 82 26.90 -19.50 14.78
N ARG A 83 27.15 -18.79 13.67
CA ARG A 83 26.54 -17.49 13.36
C ARG A 83 25.37 -17.67 12.40
N ARG A 84 24.32 -16.86 12.57
CA ARG A 84 23.13 -16.90 11.71
C ARG A 84 23.05 -15.67 10.82
N ILE A 85 22.68 -15.87 9.56
CA ILE A 85 22.37 -14.79 8.63
C ILE A 85 20.87 -14.81 8.35
N VAL A 86 20.21 -13.66 8.51
CA VAL A 86 18.81 -13.48 8.12
C VAL A 86 18.75 -12.50 6.97
N ILE A 87 18.34 -12.99 5.80
CA ILE A 87 18.11 -12.15 4.62
C ILE A 87 16.70 -11.59 4.72
N ILE A 88 16.60 -10.28 4.91
CA ILE A 88 15.32 -9.57 4.94
C ILE A 88 15.02 -9.10 3.52
N THR A 89 13.92 -9.60 2.96
CA THR A 89 13.39 -9.21 1.65
C THR A 89 11.94 -8.73 1.76
N SER A 90 11.31 -8.40 0.63
CA SER A 90 9.91 -8.02 0.48
C SER A 90 9.31 -8.83 -0.67
N SER A 91 8.02 -9.16 -0.58
CA SER A 91 7.24 -9.78 -1.66
C SER A 91 7.35 -9.00 -2.97
N VAL A 92 7.56 -7.67 -2.88
CA VAL A 92 7.71 -6.75 -4.01
C VAL A 92 9.03 -6.89 -4.75
N VAL A 93 10.05 -7.47 -4.11
CA VAL A 93 11.27 -7.86 -4.80
C VAL A 93 11.20 -9.36 -5.08
N ALA A 94 10.16 -9.81 -5.79
CA ALA A 94 9.83 -11.22 -5.98
C ALA A 94 11.02 -12.08 -6.43
N TRP A 95 11.88 -11.53 -7.30
CA TRP A 95 13.11 -12.21 -7.75
C TRP A 95 14.05 -12.54 -6.60
N SER A 96 14.16 -11.66 -5.60
CA SER A 96 15.11 -11.82 -4.50
C SER A 96 14.66 -12.92 -3.54
N THR A 97 13.36 -13.04 -3.27
CA THR A 97 12.82 -14.12 -2.44
C THR A 97 13.19 -15.47 -3.01
N SER A 98 12.88 -15.72 -4.29
CA SER A 98 13.22 -16.98 -4.95
C SER A 98 14.73 -17.23 -4.96
N LEU A 99 15.52 -16.22 -5.35
CA LEU A 99 16.96 -16.33 -5.51
C LEU A 99 17.69 -16.61 -4.19
N PHE A 100 17.33 -15.90 -3.13
CA PHE A 100 17.92 -16.08 -1.80
C PHE A 100 17.35 -17.31 -1.06
N GLN A 101 16.11 -17.72 -1.34
CA GLN A 101 15.58 -19.00 -0.82
C GLN A 101 16.35 -20.19 -1.39
N THR A 102 16.71 -20.17 -2.67
CA THR A 102 17.59 -21.20 -3.26
C THR A 102 18.93 -21.27 -2.54
N LEU A 103 19.53 -20.12 -2.23
CA LEU A 103 20.77 -20.07 -1.46
C LEU A 103 20.56 -20.61 -0.03
N ALA A 104 19.52 -20.16 0.66
CA ALA A 104 19.16 -20.57 2.02
C ALA A 104 18.92 -22.08 2.14
N ALA A 105 18.28 -22.69 1.15
CA ALA A 105 18.05 -24.14 1.11
C ALA A 105 19.35 -24.97 1.18
N SER A 106 20.48 -24.38 0.79
CA SER A 106 21.80 -25.02 0.81
C SER A 106 22.67 -24.65 2.01
N GLN A 107 22.23 -23.73 2.88
CA GLN A 107 23.02 -23.18 3.99
C GLN A 107 22.25 -23.27 5.31
N PRO A 108 22.67 -24.13 6.28
CA PRO A 108 21.89 -24.45 7.47
C PRO A 108 21.66 -23.27 8.43
N ASN A 109 22.50 -22.24 8.37
CA ASN A 109 22.47 -21.05 9.21
C ASN A 109 22.10 -19.77 8.45
N LEU A 110 21.49 -19.89 7.27
CA LEU A 110 20.96 -18.77 6.50
C LEU A 110 19.45 -18.94 6.33
N SER A 111 18.66 -17.93 6.70
CA SER A 111 17.21 -17.91 6.48
C SER A 111 16.77 -16.67 5.71
N VAL A 112 15.65 -16.76 5.01
CA VAL A 112 15.02 -15.62 4.32
C VAL A 112 13.73 -15.27 5.03
N GLU A 113 13.58 -14.01 5.39
CA GLU A 113 12.35 -13.46 5.97
C GLU A 113 11.78 -12.42 5.01
N VAL A 114 10.49 -12.59 4.68
CA VAL A 114 9.75 -11.66 3.83
C VAL A 114 9.03 -10.66 4.73
N TYR A 115 9.45 -9.41 4.69
CA TYR A 115 9.11 -8.37 5.67
C TYR A 115 7.64 -7.92 5.64
N ASP A 116 6.99 -7.97 4.49
CA ASP A 116 5.66 -7.40 4.26
C ASP A 116 4.50 -8.35 4.62
N SER A 117 4.72 -9.66 4.72
CA SER A 117 3.64 -10.62 5.01
C SER A 117 2.93 -10.42 6.36
N ALA A 118 3.62 -9.80 7.34
CA ALA A 118 3.05 -9.44 8.64
C ALA A 118 2.53 -7.98 8.70
N PHE A 119 2.78 -7.18 7.66
CA PHE A 119 2.43 -5.75 7.61
C PHE A 119 1.06 -5.51 6.98
N TYR A 120 0.62 -6.45 6.15
CA TYR A 120 -0.64 -6.41 5.40
C TYR A 120 -1.55 -7.58 5.80
N PRO A 121 -2.07 -7.63 7.04
CA PRO A 121 -2.94 -8.71 7.47
C PRO A 121 -4.21 -8.82 6.59
N GLY A 122 -4.60 -7.71 5.93
CA GLY A 122 -5.70 -7.65 4.98
C GLY A 122 -5.40 -8.09 3.53
N GLN A 123 -4.13 -8.31 3.17
CA GLN A 123 -3.70 -8.47 1.76
C GLN A 123 -4.48 -9.55 1.01
N THR A 124 -4.72 -10.70 1.66
CA THR A 124 -5.42 -11.83 1.02
C THR A 124 -6.86 -11.51 0.63
N PHE A 125 -7.52 -10.58 1.34
CA PHE A 125 -8.90 -10.19 1.04
C PHE A 125 -8.98 -9.20 -0.14
N VAL A 126 -7.91 -8.46 -0.41
CA VAL A 126 -7.91 -7.36 -1.39
C VAL A 126 -7.36 -7.79 -2.76
N GLU A 127 -6.59 -8.88 -2.81
CA GLU A 127 -6.00 -9.41 -4.05
C GLU A 127 -6.93 -10.34 -4.86
N ASP A 128 -8.13 -10.65 -4.36
CA ASP A 128 -9.12 -11.48 -5.07
C ASP A 128 -9.80 -10.68 -6.20
N GLU A 129 -10.05 -11.33 -7.33
CA GLU A 129 -10.77 -10.76 -8.48
C GLU A 129 -12.20 -10.34 -8.13
N SER A 130 -12.78 -10.96 -7.10
CA SER A 130 -14.07 -10.56 -6.51
C SER A 130 -14.07 -9.12 -5.98
N PHE A 131 -12.90 -8.52 -5.75
CA PHE A 131 -12.74 -7.15 -5.25
C PHE A 131 -12.72 -6.09 -6.38
N ILE A 132 -12.47 -6.47 -7.64
CA ILE A 132 -12.40 -5.52 -8.76
C ILE A 132 -13.71 -4.73 -8.94
N PRO A 133 -14.91 -5.35 -8.91
CA PRO A 133 -16.17 -4.61 -8.97
C PRO A 133 -16.31 -3.59 -7.83
N ILE A 134 -15.88 -3.94 -6.61
CA ILE A 134 -15.90 -3.03 -5.46
C ILE A 134 -15.07 -1.79 -5.76
N LEU A 135 -13.81 -1.96 -6.19
CA LEU A 135 -12.90 -0.85 -6.42
C LEU A 135 -13.38 0.07 -7.55
N ARG A 136 -14.00 -0.51 -8.59
CA ARG A 136 -14.57 0.24 -9.71
C ARG A 136 -15.78 1.06 -9.25
N THR A 137 -16.76 0.42 -8.61
CA THR A 137 -17.98 1.12 -8.16
C THR A 137 -17.64 2.13 -7.07
N GLN A 138 -16.73 1.80 -6.14
CA GLN A 138 -16.19 2.74 -5.16
C GLN A 138 -15.64 4.00 -5.84
N THR A 139 -14.74 3.84 -6.82
CA THR A 139 -14.16 4.99 -7.55
C THR A 139 -15.24 5.77 -8.32
N LYS A 140 -16.19 5.09 -8.95
CA LYS A 140 -17.31 5.73 -9.67
C LYS A 140 -18.14 6.62 -8.75
N MET A 141 -18.47 6.13 -7.55
CA MET A 141 -19.31 6.85 -6.59
C MET A 141 -18.57 7.98 -5.89
N THR A 142 -17.29 7.78 -5.55
CA THR A 142 -16.50 8.80 -4.84
C THR A 142 -16.01 9.92 -5.76
N TRP A 143 -15.77 9.66 -7.05
CA TRP A 143 -15.20 10.65 -7.98
C TRP A 143 -15.97 11.96 -8.06
N ARG A 144 -17.31 11.91 -7.99
CA ARG A 144 -18.17 13.10 -8.07
C ARG A 144 -17.87 14.11 -6.96
N HIS A 145 -17.56 13.59 -5.77
CA HIS A 145 -17.19 14.39 -4.60
C HIS A 145 -15.71 14.73 -4.62
N GLU A 146 -14.87 13.73 -4.86
CA GLU A 146 -13.42 13.88 -4.76
C GLU A 146 -12.84 14.84 -5.81
N ARG A 147 -13.39 14.93 -7.02
CA ARG A 147 -12.82 15.80 -8.06
C ARG A 147 -12.72 17.26 -7.62
N GLU A 148 -13.71 17.76 -6.88
CA GLU A 148 -13.72 19.14 -6.37
C GLU A 148 -12.81 19.26 -5.14
N LEU A 149 -12.83 18.26 -4.26
CA LEU A 149 -11.95 18.21 -3.11
C LEU A 149 -10.47 18.16 -3.51
N LEU A 150 -10.08 17.37 -4.51
CA LEU A 150 -8.72 17.34 -5.02
C LEU A 150 -8.23 18.75 -5.41
N ARG A 151 -9.07 19.55 -6.07
CA ARG A 151 -8.76 20.97 -6.34
C ARG A 151 -8.65 21.76 -5.04
N HIS A 152 -9.58 21.61 -4.10
CA HIS A 152 -9.50 22.28 -2.81
C HIS A 152 -8.19 21.95 -2.06
N HIS A 153 -7.74 20.70 -2.15
CA HIS A 153 -6.55 20.17 -1.51
C HIS A 153 -5.24 20.47 -2.25
N GLY A 154 -5.30 21.09 -3.44
CA GLY A 154 -4.13 21.63 -4.14
C GLY A 154 -3.69 20.87 -5.38
N LEU A 155 -4.45 19.87 -5.83
CA LEU A 155 -4.23 19.27 -7.15
C LEU A 155 -4.48 20.31 -8.25
N ARG A 156 -3.52 20.44 -9.16
CA ARG A 156 -3.56 21.37 -10.30
C ARG A 156 -3.04 20.65 -11.54
N ASN A 157 -3.33 21.22 -12.71
CA ASN A 157 -2.84 20.68 -13.96
C ASN A 157 -1.32 20.80 -14.05
N GLY A 158 -0.67 19.84 -14.72
CA GLY A 158 0.77 19.87 -14.96
C GLY A 158 1.65 19.51 -13.75
N LEU A 159 1.09 19.09 -12.61
CA LEU A 159 1.90 18.61 -11.48
C LEU A 159 2.56 17.26 -11.78
N VAL A 160 3.67 16.96 -11.12
CA VAL A 160 4.25 15.61 -11.05
C VAL A 160 3.63 14.90 -9.86
N MET A 161 2.87 13.83 -10.11
CA MET A 161 2.04 13.16 -9.10
C MET A 161 2.39 11.68 -8.91
N ALA A 162 2.18 11.18 -7.70
CA ALA A 162 2.13 9.76 -7.41
C ALA A 162 0.78 9.36 -6.81
N ASP A 163 0.25 8.21 -7.22
CA ASP A 163 -0.91 7.56 -6.61
C ASP A 163 -0.47 6.23 -6.01
N ILE A 164 -0.42 6.16 -4.68
CA ILE A 164 0.13 5.04 -3.92
C ILE A 164 -1.01 4.18 -3.39
N CYS A 165 -0.88 2.85 -3.58
CA CYS A 165 -1.98 1.88 -3.44
C CYS A 165 -3.09 2.16 -4.46
N CYS A 166 -2.71 2.30 -5.73
CA CYS A 166 -3.63 2.72 -6.80
C CYS A 166 -4.67 1.65 -7.19
N GLY A 167 -4.53 0.42 -6.70
CA GLY A 167 -5.41 -0.70 -6.99
C GLY A 167 -5.54 -0.93 -8.50
N ILE A 168 -6.78 -0.96 -8.98
CA ILE A 168 -7.10 -1.17 -10.40
C ILE A 168 -6.86 0.06 -11.28
N GLY A 169 -6.35 1.17 -10.72
CA GLY A 169 -5.90 2.33 -11.47
C GLY A 169 -6.98 3.23 -12.07
N ASP A 170 -8.26 2.97 -11.79
CA ASP A 170 -9.38 3.79 -12.28
C ASP A 170 -9.26 5.25 -11.82
N PHE A 171 -8.83 5.50 -10.58
CA PHE A 171 -8.57 6.85 -10.08
C PHE A 171 -7.45 7.55 -10.84
N ALA A 172 -6.33 6.87 -11.05
CA ALA A 172 -5.21 7.41 -11.83
C ALA A 172 -5.66 7.76 -13.26
N ALA A 173 -6.51 6.94 -13.89
CA ALA A 173 -7.09 7.21 -15.20
C ALA A 173 -7.99 8.46 -15.20
N LEU A 174 -8.87 8.60 -14.20
CA LEU A 174 -9.74 9.78 -14.04
C LEU A 174 -8.94 11.07 -13.80
N VAL A 175 -7.92 11.00 -12.94
CA VAL A 175 -6.99 12.12 -12.70
C VAL A 175 -6.24 12.50 -13.97
N GLN A 176 -5.72 11.52 -14.73
CA GLN A 176 -5.02 11.78 -15.98
C GLN A 176 -5.93 12.49 -16.99
N ARG A 177 -7.18 12.04 -17.12
CA ARG A 177 -8.15 12.60 -18.05
C ARG A 177 -8.56 14.02 -17.69
N GLU A 178 -8.85 14.29 -16.42
CA GLU A 178 -9.44 15.58 -15.99
C GLU A 178 -8.40 16.63 -15.61
N PHE A 179 -7.31 16.23 -14.95
CA PHE A 179 -6.29 17.13 -14.42
C PHE A 179 -5.03 17.18 -15.26
N LYS A 180 -4.76 16.19 -16.12
CA LYS A 180 -3.59 16.17 -17.02
C LYS A 180 -2.28 16.52 -16.27
N PRO A 181 -1.91 15.76 -15.22
CA PRO A 181 -0.61 15.92 -14.59
C PRO A 181 0.50 15.73 -15.65
N GLN A 182 1.63 16.40 -15.46
CA GLN A 182 2.77 16.28 -16.38
C GLN A 182 3.31 14.84 -16.38
N ARG A 183 3.25 14.19 -15.22
CA ARG A 183 3.64 12.80 -15.02
C ARG A 183 2.85 12.22 -13.84
N LEU A 184 2.31 11.03 -14.01
CA LEU A 184 1.62 10.29 -12.95
C LEU A 184 2.25 8.91 -12.76
N VAL A 185 2.76 8.64 -11.56
CA VAL A 185 3.25 7.30 -11.18
C VAL A 185 2.19 6.64 -10.31
N ALA A 186 1.58 5.56 -10.77
CA ALA A 186 0.57 4.81 -10.02
C ALA A 186 1.23 3.51 -9.50
N LEU A 187 1.31 3.36 -8.18
CA LEU A 187 2.02 2.25 -7.53
C LEU A 187 1.06 1.34 -6.78
N ASP A 188 1.15 0.04 -7.03
CA ASP A 188 0.43 -0.99 -6.28
C ASP A 188 1.25 -2.28 -6.14
N HIS A 189 0.92 -3.09 -5.15
CA HIS A 189 1.57 -4.38 -4.88
C HIS A 189 0.83 -5.54 -5.56
N SER A 190 -0.32 -5.31 -6.20
CA SER A 190 -1.06 -6.32 -6.94
C SER A 190 -0.73 -6.25 -8.43
N VAL A 191 0.06 -7.23 -8.92
CA VAL A 191 0.38 -7.35 -10.36
C VAL A 191 -0.91 -7.44 -11.19
N ARG A 192 -1.91 -8.18 -10.70
CA ARG A 192 -3.21 -8.35 -11.37
C ARG A 192 -3.94 -7.01 -11.51
N SER A 193 -3.99 -6.22 -10.45
CA SER A 193 -4.64 -4.91 -10.48
C SER A 193 -3.94 -3.94 -11.44
N LEU A 194 -2.60 -3.96 -11.46
CA LEU A 194 -1.81 -3.16 -12.40
C LEU A 194 -2.00 -3.62 -13.86
N ASP A 195 -2.12 -4.92 -14.13
CA ASP A 195 -2.40 -5.43 -15.47
C ASP A 195 -3.78 -5.01 -15.97
N TYR A 196 -4.79 -5.07 -15.09
CA TYR A 196 -6.10 -4.51 -15.37
C TYR A 196 -6.01 -2.99 -15.65
N ALA A 197 -5.30 -2.24 -14.81
CA ALA A 197 -5.15 -0.79 -14.95
C ALA A 197 -4.51 -0.39 -16.30
N ARG A 198 -3.49 -1.13 -16.73
CA ARG A 198 -2.84 -0.94 -18.03
C ARG A 198 -3.79 -1.20 -19.19
N ARG A 199 -4.65 -2.22 -19.11
CA ARG A 199 -5.67 -2.51 -20.13
C ARG A 199 -6.68 -1.37 -20.22
N VAL A 200 -7.22 -0.92 -19.09
CA VAL A 200 -8.16 0.22 -19.04
C VAL A 200 -7.53 1.47 -19.63
N ALA A 201 -6.29 1.81 -19.25
CA ALA A 201 -5.61 2.97 -19.80
C ALA A 201 -5.43 2.85 -21.33
N ALA A 202 -5.11 1.66 -21.85
CA ALA A 202 -4.99 1.42 -23.29
C ALA A 202 -6.34 1.53 -24.02
N ASP A 203 -7.42 0.97 -23.45
CA ASP A 203 -8.77 1.01 -24.04
C ASP A 203 -9.30 2.44 -24.18
N PHE A 204 -8.88 3.36 -23.31
CA PHE A 204 -9.22 4.78 -23.34
C PHE A 204 -8.15 5.68 -23.97
N ASP A 205 -7.10 5.11 -24.58
CA ASP A 205 -5.94 5.82 -25.13
C ASP A 205 -5.33 6.87 -24.17
N LEU A 206 -5.27 6.52 -22.89
CA LEU A 206 -4.69 7.35 -21.85
C LEU A 206 -3.18 7.16 -21.78
N GLN A 207 -2.46 8.20 -22.17
CA GLN A 207 -0.99 8.27 -22.07
C GLN A 207 -0.57 9.05 -20.81
N GLY A 208 0.66 8.81 -20.33
CA GLY A 208 1.28 9.59 -19.24
C GLY A 208 1.11 9.00 -17.83
N ILE A 209 0.57 7.77 -17.72
CA ILE A 209 0.47 7.02 -16.45
C ILE A 209 1.54 5.91 -16.43
N GLU A 210 2.40 5.93 -15.42
CA GLU A 210 3.42 4.93 -15.14
C GLU A 210 2.94 3.96 -14.06
N TYR A 211 2.29 2.86 -14.46
CA TYR A 211 1.87 1.80 -13.53
C TYR A 211 3.07 0.96 -13.05
N THR A 212 3.40 1.09 -11.76
CA THR A 212 4.60 0.54 -11.13
C THR A 212 4.23 -0.47 -10.06
N TYR A 213 4.84 -1.64 -10.12
CA TYR A 213 4.75 -2.63 -9.05
C TYR A 213 5.62 -2.19 -7.86
N GLY A 214 5.08 -2.15 -6.65
CA GLY A 214 5.78 -1.59 -5.49
C GLY A 214 5.13 -1.84 -4.13
N ASP A 215 5.94 -1.81 -3.07
CA ASP A 215 5.50 -1.88 -1.66
C ASP A 215 5.34 -0.45 -1.17
N ALA A 216 4.13 -0.09 -0.73
CA ALA A 216 3.83 1.25 -0.27
C ALA A 216 4.57 1.61 1.04
N SER A 217 4.94 0.62 1.84
CA SER A 217 5.73 0.79 3.08
C SER A 217 7.23 0.96 2.82
N GLN A 218 7.72 0.60 1.63
CA GLN A 218 9.13 0.70 1.23
C GLN A 218 9.28 0.95 -0.28
N MET A 219 8.90 2.14 -0.72
CA MET A 219 8.82 2.46 -2.14
C MET A 219 10.21 2.64 -2.78
N LEU A 220 10.38 2.09 -3.98
CA LEU A 220 11.56 2.30 -4.83
C LEU A 220 11.49 3.62 -5.62
N LEU A 221 10.82 4.62 -5.05
CA LEU A 221 10.69 5.98 -5.56
C LEU A 221 11.69 6.89 -4.84
N ARG A 222 12.13 7.96 -5.51
CA ARG A 222 13.14 8.87 -4.95
C ARG A 222 12.50 9.82 -3.94
N ASP A 223 13.33 10.30 -3.02
CA ASP A 223 12.97 11.37 -2.11
C ASP A 223 12.61 12.63 -2.91
N ASN A 224 11.66 13.42 -2.40
CA ASN A 224 11.31 14.74 -2.94
C ASN A 224 11.03 14.73 -4.46
N GLN A 225 10.26 13.75 -4.93
CA GLN A 225 10.03 13.52 -6.35
C GLN A 225 8.70 14.10 -6.85
N PHE A 226 7.68 14.18 -6.00
CA PHE A 226 6.31 14.49 -6.41
C PHE A 226 5.78 15.78 -5.78
N ASP A 227 5.08 16.59 -6.56
CA ASP A 227 4.40 17.81 -6.11
C ASP A 227 3.10 17.47 -5.35
N PHE A 228 2.45 16.38 -5.75
CA PHE A 228 1.21 15.88 -5.15
C PHE A 228 1.26 14.36 -5.04
N VAL A 229 0.89 13.81 -3.89
CA VAL A 229 0.88 12.36 -3.64
C VAL A 229 -0.48 11.99 -3.11
N THR A 230 -1.14 10.99 -3.70
CA THR A 230 -2.41 10.44 -3.21
C THR A 230 -2.21 9.05 -2.62
N CYS A 231 -2.99 8.73 -1.59
CA CYS A 231 -3.19 7.36 -1.10
C CYS A 231 -4.63 7.23 -0.62
N ARG A 232 -5.45 6.47 -1.37
CA ARG A 232 -6.91 6.49 -1.23
C ARG A 232 -7.45 5.16 -0.74
N HIS A 233 -8.33 5.19 0.25
CA HIS A 233 -9.02 3.99 0.79
C HIS A 233 -8.08 2.88 1.27
N SER A 234 -6.81 3.19 1.54
CA SER A 234 -5.79 2.16 1.80
C SER A 234 -5.32 2.09 3.24
N LEU A 235 -5.20 3.21 3.97
CA LEU A 235 -4.61 3.18 5.33
C LEU A 235 -5.29 2.17 6.28
N GLN A 236 -6.56 1.86 6.05
CA GLN A 236 -7.34 0.91 6.84
C GLN A 236 -6.84 -0.54 6.82
N ILE A 237 -6.08 -0.96 5.81
CA ILE A 237 -5.57 -2.34 5.71
C ILE A 237 -4.14 -2.49 6.26
N PHE A 238 -3.53 -1.39 6.72
CA PHE A 238 -2.18 -1.38 7.29
C PHE A 238 -2.26 -1.44 8.81
N ASN A 239 -1.56 -2.38 9.43
CA ASN A 239 -1.44 -2.43 10.89
C ASN A 239 -0.51 -1.35 11.47
N ARG A 240 0.31 -0.72 10.61
CA ARG A 240 1.26 0.35 10.94
C ARG A 240 1.21 1.46 9.87
N PRO A 241 0.10 2.21 9.80
CA PRO A 241 -0.12 3.25 8.78
C PRO A 241 0.93 4.37 8.84
N GLU A 242 1.59 4.58 9.98
CA GLU A 242 2.68 5.55 10.13
C GLU A 242 3.88 5.26 9.23
N MET A 243 4.15 4.00 8.89
CA MET A 243 5.24 3.64 7.99
C MET A 243 4.92 4.02 6.54
N LEU A 244 3.67 3.81 6.11
CA LEU A 244 3.20 4.31 4.82
C LEU A 244 3.28 5.84 4.77
N LEU A 245 2.76 6.54 5.80
CA LEU A 245 2.80 8.00 5.86
C LEU A 245 4.22 8.57 5.80
N ARG A 246 5.21 7.91 6.42
CA ARG A 246 6.63 8.29 6.31
C ARG A 246 7.15 8.17 4.88
N GLU A 247 6.77 7.12 4.17
CA GLU A 247 7.17 6.97 2.76
C GLU A 247 6.44 7.98 1.86
N LEU A 248 5.16 8.26 2.09
CA LEU A 248 4.43 9.34 1.41
C LEU A 248 5.12 10.71 1.64
N TYR A 249 5.53 10.98 2.89
CA TYR A 249 6.30 12.18 3.25
C TYR A 249 7.65 12.22 2.53
N ARG A 250 8.38 11.11 2.48
CA ARG A 250 9.71 11.01 1.86
C ARG A 250 9.63 11.35 0.36
N ILE A 251 8.70 10.74 -0.37
CA ILE A 251 8.58 10.93 -1.83
C ILE A 251 7.96 12.28 -2.22
N CYS A 252 7.22 12.91 -1.31
CA CYS A 252 6.67 14.26 -1.51
C CYS A 252 7.80 15.30 -1.48
N LYS A 253 7.77 16.26 -2.41
CA LYS A 253 8.69 17.42 -2.43
C LYS A 253 8.43 18.36 -1.26
N PRO A 254 9.46 19.09 -0.76
CA PRO A 254 9.23 20.25 0.08
C PRO A 254 8.25 21.23 -0.60
N GLY A 255 7.24 21.69 0.13
CA GLY A 255 6.13 22.48 -0.39
C GLY A 255 5.04 21.69 -1.13
N GLY A 256 5.27 20.42 -1.46
CA GLY A 256 4.28 19.51 -2.05
C GLY A 256 3.24 19.04 -1.03
N ARG A 257 2.19 18.36 -1.51
CA ARG A 257 1.10 17.87 -0.66
C ARG A 257 0.87 16.37 -0.77
N VAL A 258 0.52 15.77 0.37
CA VAL A 258 0.02 14.40 0.46
C VAL A 258 -1.46 14.46 0.78
N TYR A 259 -2.28 13.79 -0.02
CA TYR A 259 -3.74 13.68 0.10
C TYR A 259 -4.11 12.22 0.40
N ILE A 260 -4.89 12.02 1.45
CA ILE A 260 -5.36 10.71 1.88
C ILE A 260 -6.89 10.72 1.99
N THR A 261 -7.52 9.59 1.65
CA THR A 261 -8.95 9.38 1.91
C THR A 261 -9.18 8.08 2.64
N ASN A 262 -10.04 8.13 3.65
CA ASN A 262 -10.42 6.97 4.43
C ASN A 262 -11.84 7.10 4.98
N GLU A 263 -12.40 5.93 5.25
CA GLU A 263 -13.75 5.71 5.71
C GLU A 263 -13.88 5.87 7.23
N LYS A 264 -15.13 6.00 7.66
CA LYS A 264 -15.54 5.70 9.04
C LYS A 264 -16.79 4.83 8.99
N ASN A 265 -16.61 3.55 8.70
CA ASN A 265 -17.73 2.67 8.34
C ASN A 265 -18.80 2.58 9.44
N SER A 266 -18.46 2.65 10.73
CA SER A 266 -19.44 2.69 11.82
C SER A 266 -20.42 3.88 11.77
N HIS A 267 -20.23 4.83 10.84
CA HIS A 267 -21.12 5.97 10.61
C HIS A 267 -21.84 5.89 9.25
N CYS A 268 -21.89 4.72 8.62
CA CYS A 268 -22.86 4.46 7.57
C CYS A 268 -24.28 4.68 8.12
N LEU A 269 -25.12 5.29 7.30
CA LEU A 269 -26.49 5.67 7.64
C LEU A 269 -27.46 4.92 6.72
N GLY A 270 -28.62 4.54 7.23
CA GLY A 270 -29.72 4.15 6.35
C GLY A 270 -31.08 4.19 7.01
N GLU A 271 -32.10 4.55 6.23
CA GLU A 271 -33.50 4.64 6.64
C GLU A 271 -34.38 3.81 5.70
N PRO A 272 -35.37 3.03 6.21
CA PRO A 272 -35.91 3.04 7.58
C PRO A 272 -35.23 2.10 8.58
N HIS A 273 -34.15 1.41 8.20
CA HIS A 273 -33.53 0.34 9.01
C HIS A 273 -32.30 0.80 9.81
N ALA A 274 -32.31 2.03 10.34
CA ALA A 274 -31.15 2.66 10.95
C ALA A 274 -30.47 1.81 12.05
N GLU A 275 -31.25 1.14 12.90
CA GLU A 275 -30.71 0.36 14.01
C GLU A 275 -29.93 -0.88 13.55
N THR A 276 -30.44 -1.60 12.54
CA THR A 276 -29.80 -2.82 12.04
C THR A 276 -28.53 -2.48 11.27
N ILE A 277 -28.59 -1.43 10.47
CA ILE A 277 -27.47 -0.89 9.68
C ILE A 277 -26.36 -0.42 10.62
N LYS A 278 -26.69 0.39 11.63
CA LYS A 278 -25.74 0.86 12.63
C LYS A 278 -25.03 -0.30 13.33
N TRP A 279 -25.79 -1.27 13.82
CA TRP A 279 -25.23 -2.45 14.48
C TRP A 279 -24.27 -3.21 13.54
N THR A 280 -24.67 -3.42 12.29
CA THR A 280 -23.82 -4.10 11.29
C THR A 280 -22.48 -3.40 11.12
N TYR A 281 -22.44 -2.08 10.93
CA TYR A 281 -21.17 -1.41 10.73
C TYR A 281 -20.32 -1.24 12.00
N GLU A 282 -20.93 -1.26 13.19
CA GLU A 282 -20.20 -1.43 14.45
C GLU A 282 -19.51 -2.81 14.51
N GLU A 283 -20.16 -3.86 14.02
CA GLU A 283 -19.54 -5.19 13.89
C GLU A 283 -18.45 -5.23 12.81
N VAL A 284 -18.60 -4.52 11.69
CA VAL A 284 -17.51 -4.35 10.70
C VAL A 284 -16.28 -3.74 11.35
N ALA A 285 -16.43 -2.69 12.17
CA ALA A 285 -15.30 -2.07 12.86
C ALA A 285 -14.60 -3.04 13.82
N LYS A 286 -15.35 -3.89 14.53
CA LYS A 286 -14.79 -4.95 15.40
C LYS A 286 -14.10 -6.05 14.58
N LEU A 287 -14.65 -6.39 13.43
CA LEU A 287 -14.10 -7.39 12.51
C LEU A 287 -12.74 -6.94 11.95
N PHE A 288 -12.63 -5.70 11.49
CA PHE A 288 -11.35 -5.16 11.02
C PHE A 288 -10.29 -5.17 12.13
N ARG A 289 -10.66 -4.76 13.36
CA ARG A 289 -9.75 -4.78 14.50
C ARG A 289 -9.23 -6.17 14.84
N TYR A 290 -10.05 -7.22 14.66
CA TYR A 290 -9.61 -8.59 14.88
C TYR A 290 -8.47 -9.00 13.95
N PHE A 291 -8.44 -8.47 12.73
CA PHE A 291 -7.39 -8.69 11.74
C PHE A 291 -6.29 -7.63 11.78
N ASP A 292 -6.10 -6.92 12.89
CA ASP A 292 -5.12 -5.83 13.03
C ASP A 292 -5.26 -4.73 11.96
N MET A 293 -6.49 -4.51 11.48
CA MET A 293 -6.88 -3.48 10.54
C MET A 293 -7.80 -2.45 11.20
N ASP A 294 -8.05 -1.33 10.52
CA ASP A 294 -8.83 -0.24 11.07
C ASP A 294 -9.67 0.49 10.00
N VAL A 295 -10.96 0.16 9.89
CA VAL A 295 -11.91 0.81 8.97
C VAL A 295 -12.44 2.17 9.49
N GLU A 296 -11.88 2.67 10.59
CA GLU A 296 -12.28 3.91 11.27
C GLU A 296 -11.23 5.02 11.08
N MET A 297 -10.48 4.97 9.98
CA MET A 297 -9.29 5.80 9.74
C MET A 297 -9.61 7.24 9.30
N GLY A 298 -10.81 7.51 8.78
CA GLY A 298 -11.18 8.80 8.20
C GLY A 298 -10.84 10.01 9.10
N PRO A 299 -11.46 10.14 10.29
CA PRO A 299 -11.18 11.26 11.19
C PRO A 299 -9.73 11.29 11.72
N LYS A 300 -9.04 10.15 11.72
CA LYS A 300 -7.65 10.02 12.21
C LYS A 300 -6.64 10.66 11.27
N GLY A 301 -6.99 10.79 9.99
CA GLY A 301 -6.11 11.38 8.97
C GLY A 301 -5.49 12.71 9.36
N ARG A 302 -6.20 13.56 10.12
CA ARG A 302 -5.66 14.84 10.60
C ARG A 302 -4.43 14.68 11.49
N HIS A 303 -4.55 13.90 12.57
CA HIS A 303 -3.44 13.76 13.50
C HIS A 303 -2.34 12.89 12.90
N LEU A 304 -2.70 11.86 12.12
CA LEU A 304 -1.74 11.01 11.42
C LEU A 304 -0.82 11.80 10.49
N LEU A 305 -1.37 12.77 9.75
CA LEU A 305 -0.56 13.70 8.94
C LEU A 305 0.30 14.62 9.81
N ALA A 306 -0.21 15.12 10.93
CA ALA A 306 0.57 15.98 11.83
C ALA A 306 1.75 15.21 12.44
N ASP A 307 1.51 13.99 12.93
CA ASP A 307 2.50 13.10 13.53
C ASP A 307 3.57 12.68 12.50
N ALA A 308 3.20 12.58 11.22
CA ALA A 308 4.12 12.33 10.12
C ALA A 308 4.96 13.56 9.71
N GLY A 309 4.72 14.73 10.31
CA GLY A 309 5.50 15.96 10.08
C GLY A 309 4.94 16.90 9.01
N PHE A 310 3.71 16.71 8.54
CA PHE A 310 3.09 17.64 7.61
C PHE A 310 2.56 18.90 8.31
N ASP A 311 2.63 20.03 7.62
CA ASP A 311 2.02 21.30 8.02
C ASP A 311 0.79 21.64 7.15
N ALA A 312 0.15 22.80 7.42
CA ALA A 312 -0.97 23.32 6.63
C ALA A 312 -2.05 22.28 6.28
N ILE A 313 -2.42 21.48 7.29
CA ILE A 313 -3.32 20.33 7.16
C ILE A 313 -4.75 20.80 6.92
N LYS A 314 -5.34 20.30 5.84
CA LYS A 314 -6.74 20.46 5.47
C LYS A 314 -7.49 19.16 5.71
N VAL A 315 -8.74 19.26 6.15
CA VAL A 315 -9.61 18.11 6.36
C VAL A 315 -11.01 18.51 5.88
N ASP A 316 -11.55 17.68 5.00
CA ASP A 316 -12.91 17.75 4.49
C ASP A 316 -13.55 16.38 4.68
N CYS A 317 -14.88 16.31 4.67
CA CYS A 317 -15.59 15.05 4.62
C CYS A 317 -16.78 15.16 3.66
N PHE A 318 -17.16 14.03 3.09
CA PHE A 318 -18.31 13.90 2.22
C PHE A 318 -19.02 12.59 2.49
N MET A 319 -20.32 12.58 2.21
CA MET A 319 -21.16 11.39 2.29
C MET A 319 -21.42 10.91 0.88
N VAL A 320 -21.00 9.69 0.56
CA VAL A 320 -21.52 8.99 -0.62
C VAL A 320 -22.93 8.54 -0.28
N THR A 321 -23.89 8.86 -1.13
CA THR A 321 -25.31 8.54 -0.89
C THR A 321 -25.93 7.79 -2.05
N ASN A 322 -27.05 7.11 -1.80
CA ASN A 322 -27.88 6.53 -2.86
C ASN A 322 -28.49 7.59 -3.80
N LEU A 323 -28.37 8.89 -3.49
CA LEU A 323 -28.85 10.00 -4.31
C LEU A 323 -27.79 10.55 -5.27
N ASP A 324 -26.54 10.12 -5.14
CA ASP A 324 -25.44 10.63 -5.96
C ASP A 324 -25.47 10.13 -7.41
N GLY A 325 -26.35 9.20 -7.76
CA GLY A 325 -26.40 8.56 -9.06
C GLY A 325 -27.51 7.52 -9.16
N ASP A 326 -27.21 6.38 -9.76
CA ASP A 326 -28.11 5.23 -9.75
C ASP A 326 -28.06 4.58 -8.35
N PRO A 327 -29.18 4.47 -7.62
CA PRO A 327 -29.20 3.79 -6.33
C PRO A 327 -28.70 2.34 -6.39
N GLN A 328 -28.78 1.70 -7.56
CA GLN A 328 -28.21 0.36 -7.77
C GLN A 328 -26.69 0.33 -7.61
N ASP A 329 -25.97 1.39 -8.00
CA ASP A 329 -24.52 1.48 -7.77
C ASP A 329 -24.20 1.43 -6.26
N PHE A 330 -25.02 2.08 -5.44
CA PHE A 330 -24.87 2.02 -3.99
C PHE A 330 -25.13 0.60 -3.48
N ALA A 331 -26.25 -0.01 -3.90
CA ALA A 331 -26.61 -1.37 -3.53
C ALA A 331 -25.50 -2.38 -3.88
N ASP A 332 -24.93 -2.30 -5.08
CA ASP A 332 -23.86 -3.17 -5.55
C ASP A 332 -22.61 -3.11 -4.65
N ILE A 333 -22.24 -1.92 -4.16
CA ILE A 333 -21.15 -1.78 -3.18
C ILE A 333 -21.50 -2.48 -1.86
N ILE A 334 -22.72 -2.30 -1.36
CA ILE A 334 -23.14 -2.90 -0.09
C ILE A 334 -23.19 -4.43 -0.18
N GLU A 335 -23.70 -4.98 -1.28
CA GLU A 335 -23.70 -6.44 -1.52
C GLU A 335 -22.28 -6.99 -1.60
N ALA A 336 -21.37 -6.26 -2.23
CA ALA A 336 -19.99 -6.69 -2.31
C ALA A 336 -19.28 -6.62 -0.95
N TRP A 337 -19.59 -5.62 -0.12
CA TRP A 337 -19.17 -5.60 1.28
C TRP A 337 -19.77 -6.74 2.10
N GLU A 338 -21.03 -7.10 1.89
CA GLU A 338 -21.65 -8.27 2.54
C GLU A 338 -20.82 -9.54 2.27
N ASN A 339 -20.44 -9.75 1.01
CA ASN A 339 -19.69 -10.92 0.58
C ASN A 339 -18.31 -11.03 1.25
N VAL A 340 -17.61 -9.91 1.41
CA VAL A 340 -16.30 -9.88 2.06
C VAL A 340 -16.44 -9.95 3.57
N TYR A 341 -17.23 -9.05 4.17
CA TYR A 341 -17.27 -8.86 5.62
C TYR A 341 -18.05 -9.98 6.31
N ALA A 342 -19.27 -10.27 5.84
CA ALA A 342 -20.11 -11.33 6.42
C ALA A 342 -19.89 -12.70 5.75
N GLY A 343 -19.12 -12.76 4.65
CA GLY A 343 -18.64 -14.01 4.08
C GLY A 343 -17.25 -14.33 4.56
N GLU A 344 -16.23 -14.00 3.76
CA GLU A 344 -14.87 -14.48 3.96
C GLU A 344 -14.30 -14.12 5.34
N MET A 345 -14.42 -12.85 5.76
CA MET A 345 -13.81 -12.36 6.99
C MET A 345 -14.48 -12.93 8.25
N ALA A 346 -15.81 -12.86 8.36
CA ALA A 346 -16.54 -13.39 9.52
C ALA A 346 -16.37 -14.92 9.65
N VAL A 347 -16.40 -15.65 8.54
CA VAL A 347 -16.13 -17.09 8.52
C VAL A 347 -14.71 -17.37 9.00
N ARG A 348 -13.71 -16.62 8.51
CA ARG A 348 -12.31 -16.80 8.91
C ARG A 348 -12.04 -16.43 10.37
N ARG A 349 -12.77 -15.45 10.93
CA ARG A 349 -12.75 -15.12 12.37
C ARG A 349 -13.36 -16.23 13.23
N GLY A 350 -14.17 -17.12 12.64
CA GLY A 350 -14.83 -18.22 13.32
C GLY A 350 -16.18 -17.85 13.93
N ASP A 351 -16.86 -16.84 13.37
CA ASP A 351 -18.16 -16.40 13.86
C ASP A 351 -19.25 -17.48 13.67
N SER A 352 -20.23 -17.52 14.59
CA SER A 352 -21.32 -18.49 14.53
C SER A 352 -22.24 -18.26 13.32
N VAL A 353 -22.90 -19.32 12.88
CA VAL A 353 -23.88 -19.25 11.76
C VAL A 353 -24.98 -18.24 12.07
N ASP A 354 -25.43 -18.14 13.33
CA ASP A 354 -26.46 -17.19 13.74
C ASP A 354 -25.96 -15.73 13.72
N PHE A 355 -24.71 -15.50 14.13
CA PHE A 355 -24.07 -14.20 14.01
C PHE A 355 -23.97 -13.79 12.55
N ILE A 356 -23.41 -14.66 11.69
CA ILE A 356 -23.23 -14.39 10.26
C ILE A 356 -24.58 -14.11 9.59
N ARG A 357 -25.64 -14.85 9.94
CA ARG A 357 -26.99 -14.62 9.41
C ARG A 357 -27.50 -13.22 9.77
N ARG A 358 -27.37 -12.82 11.04
CA ARG A 358 -27.75 -11.47 11.50
C ARG A 358 -26.90 -10.39 10.83
N PHE A 359 -25.60 -10.65 10.68
CA PHE A 359 -24.66 -9.72 10.08
C PHE A 359 -24.99 -9.44 8.61
N ARG A 360 -25.27 -10.49 7.83
CA ARG A 360 -25.78 -10.40 6.45
C ARG A 360 -27.10 -9.65 6.36
N GLN A 361 -28.00 -9.84 7.32
CA GLN A 361 -29.29 -9.16 7.31
C GLN A 361 -29.13 -7.63 7.33
N GLY A 362 -28.21 -7.07 8.13
CA GLY A 362 -28.04 -5.62 8.15
C GLY A 362 -27.43 -5.04 6.86
N PHE A 363 -26.64 -5.80 6.09
CA PHE A 363 -26.25 -5.38 4.73
C PHE A 363 -27.45 -5.38 3.79
N LYS A 364 -28.30 -6.41 3.84
CA LYS A 364 -29.55 -6.47 3.06
C LYS A 364 -30.50 -5.35 3.41
N ASP A 365 -30.60 -4.98 4.70
CA ASP A 365 -31.38 -3.84 5.15
C ASP A 365 -30.82 -2.52 4.61
N HIS A 366 -29.50 -2.41 4.46
CA HIS A 366 -28.86 -1.23 3.86
C HIS A 366 -29.07 -1.17 2.34
N VAL A 367 -29.02 -2.31 1.64
CA VAL A 367 -29.46 -2.42 0.23
C VAL A 367 -30.92 -2.01 0.09
N PHE A 368 -31.80 -2.50 0.97
CA PHE A 368 -33.20 -2.10 0.99
C PHE A 368 -33.35 -0.58 1.17
N ALA A 369 -32.65 0.01 2.15
CA ALA A 369 -32.68 1.45 2.38
C ALA A 369 -32.21 2.25 1.15
N ALA A 370 -31.18 1.77 0.45
CA ALA A 370 -30.67 2.43 -0.76
C ALA A 370 -31.68 2.40 -1.93
N LEU A 371 -32.35 1.26 -2.15
CA LEU A 371 -33.28 1.04 -3.26
C LEU A 371 -34.72 1.47 -2.97
N HIS A 372 -35.06 1.70 -1.71
CA HIS A 372 -36.42 2.07 -1.32
C HIS A 372 -36.78 3.48 -1.83
N PRO A 373 -37.96 3.71 -2.43
CA PRO A 373 -38.31 5.00 -3.05
C PRO A 373 -38.33 6.21 -2.09
N LYS A 374 -38.43 5.96 -0.79
CA LYS A 374 -38.36 6.98 0.29
C LYS A 374 -37.18 6.74 1.24
N GLY A 375 -36.30 5.80 0.89
CA GLY A 375 -35.16 5.42 1.70
C GLY A 375 -34.01 6.40 1.50
N TYR A 376 -33.10 6.35 2.46
CA TYR A 376 -31.83 7.06 2.40
C TYR A 376 -30.75 6.08 2.81
N ALA A 377 -29.60 6.13 2.14
CA ALA A 377 -28.43 5.36 2.49
C ALA A 377 -27.18 6.24 2.29
N GLY A 378 -26.23 6.13 3.22
CA GLY A 378 -25.05 6.99 3.25
C GLY A 378 -23.82 6.27 3.78
N TRP A 379 -22.67 6.56 3.20
CA TRP A 379 -21.36 6.08 3.60
C TRP A 379 -20.36 7.24 3.66
N PRO A 380 -19.80 7.56 4.84
CA PRO A 380 -18.99 8.76 5.01
C PRO A 380 -17.50 8.51 4.76
N ILE A 381 -16.86 9.46 4.08
CA ILE A 381 -15.43 9.48 3.77
C ILE A 381 -14.83 10.81 4.21
N TRP A 382 -13.62 10.74 4.77
CA TRP A 382 -12.81 11.91 5.09
C TRP A 382 -11.69 12.03 4.08
N ALA A 383 -11.49 13.25 3.59
CA ALA A 383 -10.35 13.65 2.80
C ALA A 383 -9.45 14.53 3.67
N ALA A 384 -8.18 14.18 3.78
CA ALA A 384 -7.21 14.99 4.49
C ALA A 384 -5.98 15.23 3.61
N SER A 385 -5.38 16.41 3.70
CA SER A 385 -4.09 16.64 3.08
C SER A 385 -3.15 17.46 3.94
N GLY A 386 -1.88 17.10 3.95
CA GLY A 386 -0.80 17.85 4.60
C GLY A 386 0.20 18.35 3.58
N ARG A 387 0.81 19.51 3.82
CA ARG A 387 1.93 20.01 3.03
C ARG A 387 3.24 19.63 3.71
N LYS A 388 4.23 19.21 2.93
CA LYS A 388 5.58 18.99 3.46
C LYS A 388 6.28 20.34 3.66
N PRO A 389 6.84 20.64 4.84
CA PRO A 389 7.61 21.87 5.07
C PRO A 389 8.76 22.04 4.07
N GLN A 390 9.23 23.28 3.90
CA GLN A 390 10.33 23.66 2.98
C GLN A 390 11.68 23.09 3.41
#